data_AF-A0AAV8XEI0-F1
#
_entry.id   AF-A0AAV8XEI0-F1
#
_cell.length_a   1.000
_cell.length_b   1.000
_cell.length_c   1.000
_cell.angle_alpha   90.00
_cell.angle_beta   90.00
_cell.angle_gamma   90.00
#
_symmetry.space_group_name_H-M   'P 1'
#
loop_
_entity.id
_entity.type
_entity.pdbx_description
1 polymer ?
#
loop_
_entity_poly.entity_id
_entity_poly.type
_entity_poly.pdbx_seq_one_letter_code
_entity_poly.pdbx_strand_id
1 'polypeptide(L)'
;MGEFRYLRIDESGTEESIAHSNAQGMRLLKHYNVIPERDTPANCPTCNKQLKTGTDRERYGWRYVCNNHHQRLRFAPTDNTFLSKARLKGGMTADKIVRVIHKWLKREPLISAQADLSISAETAVAWYGYCRDVACAIAWHDFVPLGGAQDVVEVDESHLFKRKHNVGRLNEWRQIWVLGGISRTTKKVFGIIVERRDADTFLPILQQCIDGDSYVCTYCSNAYNDCDMIFNGHGNVNHSENFVNPPREEPPSGCQQEDSITNVSIGTGMEIHQQQGSSRSGFILSI
;
A
#
# COMPACT_ATOMS: atom_id res chain seq x y z
N MET A 1 -23.02 4.07 21.94
CA MET A 1 -21.91 4.41 22.85
C MET A 1 -20.79 5.03 22.03
N GLY A 2 -20.45 6.30 22.30
CA GLY A 2 -19.25 6.98 21.78
C GLY A 2 -19.45 8.03 20.69
N GLU A 3 -20.38 8.97 20.84
CA GLU A 3 -20.47 10.17 19.99
C GLU A 3 -19.21 11.04 20.14
N PHE A 4 -18.51 11.30 19.03
CA PHE A 4 -17.42 12.27 18.93
C PHE A 4 -17.95 13.70 19.14
N ARG A 5 -18.13 14.09 20.41
CA ARG A 5 -18.62 15.40 20.86
C ARG A 5 -17.62 16.56 20.65
N TYR A 6 -16.54 16.35 19.88
CA TYR A 6 -15.46 17.33 19.69
C TYR A 6 -15.63 18.24 18.47
N LEU A 7 -16.58 17.92 17.57
CA LEU A 7 -16.89 18.71 16.39
C LEU A 7 -18.35 19.17 16.51
N ARG A 8 -18.60 20.28 17.23
CA ARG A 8 -19.87 21.00 17.07
C ARG A 8 -19.85 21.61 15.67
N ILE A 9 -20.56 20.96 14.76
CA ILE A 9 -20.76 21.46 13.40
C ILE A 9 -22.06 22.25 13.46
N ASP A 10 -21.97 23.57 13.44
CA ASP A 10 -23.13 24.41 13.16
C ASP A 10 -23.33 24.40 11.64
N GLU A 11 -24.44 23.80 11.18
CA GLU A 11 -24.85 23.72 9.77
C GLU A 11 -25.28 25.08 9.18
N SER A 12 -25.18 26.17 9.95
CA SER A 12 -25.34 27.55 9.50
C SER A 12 -23.95 28.20 9.36
N GLY A 13 -23.38 28.13 8.16
CA GLY A 13 -21.99 28.53 7.88
C GLY A 13 -21.72 30.02 8.00
N THR A 14 -21.61 30.53 9.23
CA THR A 14 -20.94 31.82 9.48
C THR A 14 -19.44 31.67 9.22
N GLU A 15 -18.78 32.76 8.79
CA GLU A 15 -17.33 32.77 8.60
C GLU A 15 -16.57 32.34 9.86
N GLU A 16 -17.11 32.65 11.04
CA GLU A 16 -16.57 32.27 12.35
C GLU A 16 -16.61 30.75 12.58
N SER A 17 -17.70 30.07 12.24
CA SER A 17 -17.84 28.61 12.38
C SER A 17 -16.85 27.86 11.47
N ILE A 18 -16.70 28.34 10.23
CA ILE A 18 -15.72 27.79 9.27
C ILE A 18 -14.30 28.01 9.78
N ALA A 19 -13.98 29.21 10.28
CA ALA A 19 -12.67 29.52 10.84
C ALA A 19 -12.35 28.66 12.08
N HIS A 20 -13.35 28.45 12.95
CA HIS A 20 -13.22 27.60 14.13
C HIS A 20 -12.94 26.14 13.75
N SER A 21 -13.74 25.58 12.84
CA SER A 21 -13.58 24.20 12.36
C SER A 21 -12.20 24.02 11.72
N ASN A 22 -11.80 24.92 10.83
CA ASN A 22 -10.48 24.89 10.21
C ASN A 22 -9.35 24.94 11.25
N ALA A 23 -9.49 25.76 12.30
CA ALA A 23 -8.51 25.82 13.39
C ALA A 23 -8.42 24.49 14.16
N GLN A 24 -9.55 23.80 14.40
CA GLN A 24 -9.55 22.47 15.00
C GLN A 24 -8.85 21.44 14.10
N GLY A 25 -9.14 21.46 12.79
CA GLY A 25 -8.44 20.61 11.82
C GLY A 25 -6.93 20.83 11.80
N MET A 26 -6.50 22.10 11.81
CA MET A 26 -5.08 22.47 11.90
C MET A 26 -4.41 21.93 13.18
N ARG A 27 -5.09 22.01 14.33
CA ARG A 27 -4.59 21.45 15.59
C ARG A 27 -4.39 19.95 15.49
N LEU A 28 -5.32 19.23 14.87
CA LEU A 28 -5.20 17.78 14.72
C LEU A 28 -4.03 17.40 13.79
N LEU A 29 -3.90 18.07 12.65
CA LEU A 29 -2.80 17.82 11.70
C LEU A 29 -1.42 18.11 12.30
N LYS A 30 -1.34 19.10 13.19
CA LYS A 30 -0.13 19.39 13.98
C LYS A 30 0.15 18.35 15.05
N HIS A 31 -0.90 17.93 15.78
CA HIS A 31 -0.78 16.92 16.83
C HIS A 31 -0.17 15.61 16.31
N TYR A 32 -0.56 15.19 15.10
CA TYR A 32 0.00 14.01 14.44
C TYR A 32 1.25 14.29 13.59
N ASN A 33 1.87 15.47 13.71
CA ASN A 33 3.06 15.90 12.95
C ASN A 33 2.92 15.82 11.41
N VAL A 34 1.69 15.77 10.88
CA VAL A 34 1.44 15.87 9.44
C VAL A 34 1.79 17.29 8.95
N ILE A 35 1.54 18.29 9.79
CA ILE A 35 2.07 19.64 9.65
C ILE A 35 3.02 19.87 10.82
N PRO A 36 4.32 20.12 10.61
CA PRO A 36 5.23 20.38 11.72
C PRO A 36 4.90 21.71 12.43
N GLU A 37 5.30 21.82 13.69
CA GLU A 37 5.33 23.11 14.37
C GLU A 37 6.44 24.00 13.79
N ARG A 38 6.28 25.33 13.89
CA ARG A 38 7.18 26.31 13.25
C ARG A 38 8.63 26.21 13.72
N ASP A 39 8.85 25.71 14.93
CA ASP A 39 10.15 25.53 15.55
C ASP A 39 10.72 24.12 15.36
N THR A 40 10.02 23.23 14.65
CA THR A 40 10.49 21.88 14.35
C THR A 40 11.81 21.95 13.57
N PRO A 41 12.91 21.34 14.08
CA PRO A 41 14.17 21.31 13.36
C PRO A 41 14.06 20.51 12.06
N ALA A 42 14.63 21.04 10.98
CA ALA A 42 14.73 20.35 9.69
C ALA A 42 16.06 20.70 9.00
N ASN A 43 16.61 19.77 8.22
CA ASN A 43 17.84 19.97 7.48
C ASN A 43 17.58 20.21 5.99
N CYS A 44 18.42 21.03 5.37
CA CYS A 44 18.34 21.27 3.93
C CYS A 44 18.68 19.98 3.18
N PRO A 45 17.85 19.52 2.22
CA PRO A 45 18.10 18.29 1.47
C PRO A 45 19.35 18.36 0.59
N THR A 46 19.87 19.56 0.29
CA THR A 46 21.02 19.76 -0.59
C THR A 46 22.35 19.92 0.15
N CYS A 47 22.39 20.60 1.30
CA CYS A 47 23.64 20.83 2.06
C CYS A 47 23.63 20.27 3.49
N ASN A 48 22.54 19.62 3.90
CA ASN A 48 22.32 19.04 5.23
C ASN A 48 22.47 20.01 6.42
N LYS A 49 22.56 21.32 6.19
CA LYS A 49 22.56 22.32 7.28
C LYS A 49 21.15 22.60 7.77
N GLN A 50 21.03 22.94 9.05
CA GLN A 50 19.75 23.26 9.68
C GLN A 50 19.07 24.45 8.99
N LEU A 51 17.79 24.28 8.68
CA LEU A 51 16.93 25.28 8.07
C LEU A 51 16.48 26.31 9.11
N LYS A 52 16.33 27.56 8.67
CA LYS A 52 15.70 28.62 9.47
C LYS A 52 14.25 28.76 9.05
N THR A 53 13.38 29.26 9.93
CA THR A 53 12.00 29.58 9.56
C THR A 53 11.83 31.07 9.25
N GLY A 54 10.94 31.35 8.30
CA GLY A 54 10.58 32.71 7.89
C GLY A 54 9.09 32.85 7.69
N THR A 55 8.58 34.07 7.78
CA THR A 55 7.17 34.37 7.53
C THR A 55 6.82 34.15 6.06
N ASP A 56 5.64 33.57 5.84
CA ASP A 56 5.05 33.36 4.52
C ASP A 56 3.62 33.91 4.52
N ARG A 57 3.23 34.67 3.50
CA ARG A 57 1.83 35.11 3.37
C ARG A 57 0.94 33.99 2.80
N GLU A 58 1.55 32.97 2.21
CA GLU A 58 0.89 31.86 1.56
C GLU A 58 0.77 30.62 2.47
N ARG A 59 -0.18 29.74 2.12
CA ARG A 59 -0.47 28.42 2.70
C ARG A 59 -0.58 28.38 4.23
N TYR A 60 0.55 28.34 4.94
CA TYR A 60 0.66 28.03 6.37
C TYR A 60 1.10 29.22 7.25
N GLY A 61 1.41 30.38 6.67
CA GLY A 61 1.88 31.54 7.43
C GLY A 61 3.40 31.58 7.66
N TRP A 62 4.10 30.49 7.33
CA TRP A 62 5.55 30.36 7.48
C TRP A 62 6.12 29.30 6.53
N ARG A 63 7.46 29.31 6.37
CA ARG A 63 8.22 28.38 5.53
C ARG A 63 9.63 28.13 6.08
N TYR A 64 10.26 27.05 5.65
CA TYR A 64 11.69 26.81 5.88
C TYR A 64 12.55 27.49 4.82
N VAL A 65 13.77 27.86 5.21
CA VAL A 65 14.71 28.63 4.39
C VAL A 65 16.13 28.13 4.61
N CYS A 66 16.86 27.89 3.51
CA CYS A 66 18.30 27.69 3.52
C CYS A 66 19.02 28.88 2.89
N ASN A 67 19.96 29.47 3.63
CA ASN A 67 20.81 30.57 3.17
C ASN A 67 22.25 30.13 2.83
N ASN A 68 22.55 28.83 2.84
CA ASN A 68 23.90 28.29 2.59
C ASN A 68 24.23 28.07 1.11
N HIS A 69 23.34 28.51 0.20
CA HIS A 69 23.49 28.34 -1.23
C HIS A 69 23.51 29.70 -1.91
N HIS A 70 24.14 29.79 -3.08
CA HIS A 70 24.15 31.01 -3.92
C HIS A 70 22.73 31.53 -4.18
N GLN A 71 21.77 30.63 -4.38
CA GLN A 71 20.36 30.95 -4.43
C GLN A 71 19.67 30.51 -3.14
N ARG A 72 18.90 31.41 -2.54
CA ARG A 72 18.13 31.11 -1.33
C ARG A 72 17.07 30.06 -1.61
N LEU A 73 17.23 28.87 -1.03
CA LEU A 73 16.24 27.79 -1.13
C LEU A 73 15.13 28.01 -0.10
N ARG A 74 13.90 27.69 -0.50
CA ARG A 74 12.69 27.84 0.32
C ARG A 74 11.89 26.54 0.22
N PHE A 75 11.39 26.07 1.36
CA PHE A 75 10.63 24.82 1.45
C PHE A 75 9.35 25.07 2.23
N ALA A 76 8.22 24.55 1.76
CA ALA A 76 6.99 24.61 2.52
C ALA A 76 7.11 23.68 3.76
N PRO A 77 6.38 23.98 4.85
CA PRO A 77 6.35 23.11 6.03
C PRO A 77 5.93 21.67 5.73
N THR A 78 5.14 21.48 4.67
CA THR A 78 4.59 20.18 4.28
C THR A 78 5.31 19.57 3.08
N ASP A 79 6.45 20.12 2.64
CA ASP A 79 7.27 19.47 1.62
C ASP A 79 7.66 18.06 2.09
N ASN A 80 7.59 17.08 1.18
CA ASN A 80 7.78 15.65 1.47
C ASN A 80 6.81 15.04 2.50
N THR A 81 5.68 15.69 2.76
CA THR A 81 4.58 15.10 3.54
C THR A 81 3.38 14.80 2.64
N PHE A 82 2.40 14.08 3.20
CA PHE A 82 1.07 13.88 2.63
C PHE A 82 0.38 15.18 2.15
N LEU A 83 0.73 16.33 2.74
CA LEU A 83 0.14 17.64 2.45
C LEU A 83 1.02 18.54 1.56
N SER A 84 2.06 18.00 0.92
CA SER A 84 2.99 18.78 0.07
C SER A 84 2.29 19.59 -1.03
N LYS A 85 1.28 18.99 -1.67
CA LYS A 85 0.48 19.63 -2.74
C LYS A 85 -0.84 20.21 -2.26
N ALA A 86 -1.17 20.04 -0.98
CA ALA A 86 -2.44 20.49 -0.43
C ALA A 86 -2.48 22.02 -0.30
N ARG A 87 -3.60 22.62 -0.70
CA ARG A 87 -3.90 24.04 -0.48
C ARG A 87 -4.97 24.15 0.60
N LEU A 88 -4.55 24.53 1.81
CA LEU A 88 -5.44 24.66 2.99
C LEU A 88 -6.22 25.98 3.06
N LYS A 89 -6.41 26.67 1.92
CA LYS A 89 -7.13 27.94 1.83
C LYS A 89 -8.23 27.80 0.78
N GLY A 90 -9.44 28.30 1.08
CA GLY A 90 -10.59 28.21 0.19
C GLY A 90 -11.44 26.95 0.42
N GLY A 91 -11.86 26.28 -0.66
CA GLY A 91 -12.86 25.21 -0.60
C GLY A 91 -12.47 23.92 0.15
N MET A 92 -11.16 23.70 0.37
CA MET A 92 -10.61 22.54 1.10
C MET A 92 -9.78 23.01 2.30
N THR A 93 -10.45 23.16 3.44
CA THR A 93 -9.86 23.52 4.73
C THR A 93 -9.29 22.31 5.46
N ALA A 94 -8.51 22.53 6.52
CA ALA A 94 -7.87 21.47 7.29
C ALA A 94 -8.89 20.48 7.92
N ASP A 95 -10.03 20.98 8.38
CA ASP A 95 -11.10 20.13 8.92
C ASP A 95 -11.72 19.23 7.86
N LYS A 96 -11.92 19.74 6.64
CA LYS A 96 -12.44 18.95 5.52
C LYS A 96 -11.47 17.85 5.15
N ILE A 97 -10.16 18.09 5.16
CA ILE A 97 -9.15 17.05 4.92
C ILE A 97 -9.26 15.94 5.95
N VAL A 98 -9.31 16.29 7.24
CA VAL A 98 -9.49 15.31 8.33
C VAL A 98 -10.76 14.50 8.14
N ARG A 99 -11.87 15.16 7.77
CA ARG A 99 -13.16 14.49 7.53
C ARG A 99 -13.13 13.61 6.28
N VAL A 100 -12.47 14.01 5.19
CA VAL A 100 -12.28 13.17 4.00
C VAL A 100 -11.50 11.90 4.36
N ILE A 101 -10.40 12.03 5.12
CA ILE A 101 -9.62 10.88 5.58
C ILE A 101 -10.48 9.95 6.42
N HIS A 102 -11.23 10.50 7.38
CA HIS A 102 -12.14 9.72 8.22
C HIS A 102 -13.18 8.95 7.38
N LYS A 103 -13.80 9.62 6.40
CA LYS A 103 -14.77 8.98 5.49
C LYS A 103 -14.13 7.88 4.64
N TRP A 104 -12.92 8.10 4.15
CA TRP A 104 -12.16 7.08 3.42
C TRP A 104 -11.87 5.87 4.31
N LEU A 105 -11.42 6.08 5.55
CA LEU A 105 -11.19 5.00 6.53
C LEU A 105 -12.46 4.22 6.85
N LYS A 106 -13.62 4.89 6.89
CA LYS A 106 -14.94 4.27 7.06
C LYS A 106 -15.46 3.60 5.79
N ARG A 107 -14.70 3.64 4.68
CA ARG A 107 -15.07 3.10 3.37
C ARG A 107 -16.37 3.72 2.83
N GLU A 108 -16.60 4.98 3.15
CA GLU A 108 -17.79 5.68 2.66
C GLU A 108 -17.69 6.00 1.17
N PRO A 109 -18.80 5.94 0.42
CA PRO A 109 -18.81 6.30 -0.99
C PRO A 109 -18.38 7.74 -1.23
N LEU A 110 -17.68 7.97 -2.33
CA LEU A 110 -17.16 9.28 -2.73
C LEU A 110 -18.27 10.35 -2.84
N ILE A 111 -19.47 9.95 -3.30
CA ILE A 111 -20.65 10.82 -3.40
C ILE A 111 -21.08 11.37 -2.03
N SER A 112 -20.98 10.56 -0.97
CA SER A 112 -21.27 11.02 0.40
C SER A 112 -20.23 12.05 0.86
N ALA A 113 -18.94 11.81 0.60
CA ALA A 113 -17.90 12.77 0.93
C ALA A 113 -18.07 14.11 0.18
N GLN A 114 -18.53 14.09 -1.07
CA GLN A 114 -18.83 15.30 -1.82
C GLN A 114 -19.97 16.11 -1.21
N ALA A 115 -21.09 15.46 -0.90
CA ALA A 115 -22.27 16.10 -0.34
C ALA A 115 -21.97 16.70 1.04
N ASP A 116 -21.45 15.88 1.95
CA ASP A 116 -21.27 16.24 3.36
C ASP A 116 -20.18 17.31 3.60
N LEU A 117 -19.23 17.43 2.68
CA LEU A 117 -18.11 18.37 2.78
C LEU A 117 -18.21 19.52 1.77
N SER A 118 -19.23 19.48 0.91
CA SER A 118 -19.43 20.45 -0.17
C SER A 118 -18.14 20.64 -0.99
N ILE A 119 -17.58 19.54 -1.49
CA ILE A 119 -16.36 19.52 -2.31
C ILE A 119 -16.66 18.99 -3.72
N SER A 120 -15.86 19.40 -4.70
CA SER A 120 -16.03 18.92 -6.08
C SER A 120 -15.74 17.43 -6.23
N ALA A 121 -16.27 16.81 -7.28
CA ALA A 121 -16.01 15.40 -7.58
C ALA A 121 -14.51 15.15 -7.77
N GLU A 122 -13.85 16.01 -8.53
CA GLU A 122 -12.42 15.96 -8.81
C GLU A 122 -11.60 16.04 -7.52
N THR A 123 -12.04 16.89 -6.60
CA THR A 123 -11.40 17.05 -5.30
C THR A 123 -11.55 15.78 -4.46
N ALA A 124 -12.76 15.23 -4.36
CA ALA A 124 -13.00 14.01 -3.60
C ALA A 124 -12.22 12.81 -4.19
N VAL A 125 -12.16 12.69 -5.52
CA VAL A 125 -11.35 11.67 -6.22
C VAL A 125 -9.88 11.83 -5.89
N ALA A 126 -9.34 13.04 -5.96
CA ALA A 126 -7.93 13.31 -5.67
C ALA A 126 -7.57 12.91 -4.23
N TRP A 127 -8.39 13.28 -3.24
CA TRP A 127 -8.10 12.97 -1.83
C TRP A 127 -8.27 11.50 -1.49
N TYR A 128 -9.28 10.82 -2.04
CA TYR A 128 -9.38 9.37 -1.91
C TYR A 128 -8.18 8.67 -2.60
N GLY A 129 -7.67 9.25 -3.69
CA GLY A 129 -6.42 8.85 -4.34
C GLY A 129 -5.23 8.97 -3.39
N TYR A 130 -5.01 10.15 -2.82
CA TYR A 130 -3.91 10.37 -1.87
C TYR A 130 -3.97 9.41 -0.67
N CYS A 131 -5.17 9.15 -0.13
CA CYS A 131 -5.32 8.17 0.96
C CYS A 131 -4.89 6.77 0.52
N ARG A 132 -5.24 6.34 -0.70
CA ARG A 132 -4.77 5.06 -1.27
C ARG A 132 -3.26 5.05 -1.48
N ASP A 133 -2.67 6.13 -1.99
CA ASP A 133 -1.23 6.21 -2.24
C ASP A 133 -0.44 6.03 -0.94
N VAL A 134 -0.87 6.69 0.14
CA VAL A 134 -0.26 6.52 1.47
C VAL A 134 -0.45 5.10 1.99
N ALA A 135 -1.67 4.56 1.89
CA ALA A 135 -1.94 3.20 2.36
C ALA A 135 -1.10 2.16 1.60
N CYS A 136 -0.94 2.32 0.29
CA CYS A 136 -0.06 1.48 -0.53
C CYS A 136 1.40 1.63 -0.10
N ALA A 137 1.89 2.85 0.12
CA ALA A 137 3.26 3.08 0.57
C ALA A 137 3.55 2.42 1.92
N ILE A 138 2.64 2.52 2.89
CA ILE A 138 2.75 1.85 4.19
C ILE A 138 2.72 0.33 4.03
N ALA A 139 1.77 -0.19 3.24
CA ALA A 139 1.65 -1.63 3.00
C ALA A 139 2.93 -2.23 2.39
N TRP A 140 3.64 -1.46 1.56
CA TRP A 140 4.93 -1.86 0.99
C TRP A 140 6.11 -1.69 1.93
N HIS A 141 6.14 -0.62 2.72
CA HIS A 141 7.20 -0.37 3.69
C HIS A 141 7.26 -1.47 4.76
N ASP A 142 6.10 -1.85 5.28
CA ASP A 142 5.95 -2.88 6.32
C ASP A 142 5.67 -4.26 5.71
N PHE A 143 5.98 -4.44 4.42
CA PHE A 143 5.70 -5.69 3.73
C PHE A 143 6.55 -6.81 4.30
N VAL A 144 5.89 -7.87 4.75
CA VAL A 144 6.51 -9.13 5.16
C VAL A 144 6.06 -10.19 4.16
N PRO A 145 6.99 -10.97 3.57
CA PRO A 145 6.65 -12.08 2.68
C PRO A 145 5.59 -12.99 3.31
N LEU A 146 4.63 -13.43 2.48
CA LEU A 146 3.59 -14.35 2.92
C LEU A 146 4.14 -15.76 3.09
N GLY A 147 3.54 -16.52 4.01
CA GLY A 147 3.84 -17.93 4.18
C GLY A 147 4.97 -18.17 5.19
N GLY A 148 5.84 -19.11 4.84
CA GLY A 148 6.90 -19.67 5.67
C GLY A 148 6.76 -21.18 5.81
N ALA A 149 7.66 -21.78 6.57
CA ALA A 149 7.66 -23.22 6.80
C ALA A 149 6.27 -23.72 7.25
N GLN A 150 5.79 -24.78 6.60
CA GLN A 150 4.49 -25.43 6.82
C GLN A 150 3.25 -24.61 6.39
N ASP A 151 3.42 -23.45 5.75
CA ASP A 151 2.30 -22.73 5.15
C ASP A 151 2.19 -23.01 3.65
N VAL A 152 0.97 -22.88 3.14
CA VAL A 152 0.65 -22.98 1.71
C VAL A 152 0.17 -21.60 1.25
N VAL A 153 0.81 -21.06 0.21
CA VAL A 153 0.37 -19.82 -0.42
C VAL A 153 -0.28 -20.14 -1.76
N GLU A 154 -1.57 -19.82 -1.88
CA GLU A 154 -2.30 -19.92 -3.14
C GLU A 154 -2.08 -18.66 -3.96
N VAL A 155 -1.76 -18.81 -5.24
CA VAL A 155 -1.49 -17.72 -6.18
C VAL A 155 -2.46 -17.82 -7.36
N ASP A 156 -3.06 -16.69 -7.73
CA ASP A 156 -4.01 -16.62 -8.84
C ASP A 156 -3.96 -15.26 -9.55
N GLU A 157 -4.45 -15.23 -10.80
CA GLU A 157 -4.59 -14.05 -11.62
C GLU A 157 -6.04 -13.59 -11.74
N SER A 158 -6.32 -12.41 -11.19
CA SER A 158 -7.63 -11.77 -11.28
C SER A 158 -7.66 -10.67 -12.35
N HIS A 159 -8.67 -10.73 -13.23
CA HIS A 159 -8.90 -9.68 -14.23
C HIS A 159 -9.99 -8.71 -13.76
N LEU A 160 -9.61 -7.45 -13.46
CA LEU A 160 -10.51 -6.51 -12.77
C LEU A 160 -11.54 -5.82 -13.67
N PHE A 161 -11.36 -5.78 -15.00
CA PHE A 161 -12.25 -5.02 -15.89
C PHE A 161 -12.66 -5.81 -17.13
N LYS A 162 -13.85 -6.40 -17.13
CA LYS A 162 -14.49 -6.95 -18.35
C LYS A 162 -15.54 -5.97 -18.88
N ARG A 163 -15.67 -5.87 -20.21
CA ARG A 163 -16.78 -5.12 -20.84
C ARG A 163 -18.12 -5.67 -20.33
N LYS A 164 -19.03 -4.77 -19.92
CA LYS A 164 -20.45 -5.12 -19.85
C LYS A 164 -20.96 -5.23 -21.30
N HIS A 165 -21.35 -6.44 -21.73
CA HIS A 165 -21.94 -6.75 -23.04
C HIS A 165 -21.05 -6.54 -24.29
N ASN A 166 -19.72 -6.52 -24.18
CA ASN A 166 -18.81 -6.34 -25.32
C ASN A 166 -18.99 -5.06 -26.17
N VAL A 167 -19.81 -4.09 -25.74
CA VAL A 167 -20.08 -2.83 -26.49
C VAL A 167 -19.13 -1.69 -26.06
N GLY A 168 -18.70 -0.85 -27.00
CA GLY A 168 -17.97 0.42 -26.77
C GLY A 168 -16.46 0.42 -27.06
N ARG A 169 -15.89 1.63 -27.26
CA ARG A 169 -14.51 1.91 -27.73
C ARG A 169 -13.42 1.22 -26.88
N LEU A 170 -12.41 0.64 -27.53
CA LEU A 170 -11.20 0.12 -26.89
C LEU A 170 -10.39 1.30 -26.33
N ASN A 171 -10.35 1.47 -25.01
CA ASN A 171 -9.45 2.41 -24.35
C ASN A 171 -8.36 1.58 -23.65
N GLU A 172 -7.11 2.05 -23.66
CA GLU A 172 -5.89 1.36 -23.16
C GLU A 172 -5.99 0.87 -21.70
N TRP A 173 -6.87 1.47 -20.89
CA TRP A 173 -7.11 1.14 -19.47
C TRP A 173 -7.90 -0.17 -19.21
N ARG A 174 -8.04 -1.08 -20.20
CA ARG A 174 -9.03 -2.19 -20.17
C ARG A 174 -8.48 -3.60 -19.89
N GLN A 175 -7.21 -3.76 -19.50
CA GLN A 175 -6.62 -5.07 -19.19
C GLN A 175 -5.76 -4.99 -17.92
N ILE A 176 -6.36 -4.62 -16.80
CA ILE A 176 -5.66 -4.66 -15.51
C ILE A 176 -5.76 -6.08 -14.98
N TRP A 177 -4.63 -6.77 -15.03
CA TRP A 177 -4.42 -8.04 -14.37
C TRP A 177 -3.82 -7.79 -12.99
N VAL A 178 -4.32 -8.53 -12.01
CA VAL A 178 -3.77 -8.54 -10.66
C VAL A 178 -3.26 -9.95 -10.39
N LEU A 179 -1.97 -10.07 -10.17
CA LEU A 179 -1.39 -11.27 -9.57
C LEU A 179 -1.59 -11.16 -8.05
N GLY A 180 -2.34 -12.11 -7.48
CA GLY A 180 -2.64 -12.13 -6.06
C GLY A 180 -2.13 -13.41 -5.41
N GLY A 181 -1.85 -13.33 -4.12
CA GLY A 181 -1.55 -14.50 -3.31
C GLY A 181 -2.22 -14.43 -1.95
N ILE A 182 -2.61 -15.58 -1.42
CA ILE A 182 -3.20 -15.72 -0.08
C ILE A 182 -2.53 -16.86 0.68
N SER A 183 -2.10 -16.57 1.91
CA SER A 183 -1.63 -17.60 2.84
C SER A 183 -2.83 -18.39 3.38
N ARG A 184 -2.80 -19.72 3.26
CA ARG A 184 -3.85 -20.59 3.79
C ARG A 184 -3.92 -20.52 5.31
N THR A 185 -2.79 -20.35 6.00
CA THR A 185 -2.72 -20.28 7.47
C THR A 185 -3.13 -18.92 8.00
N THR A 186 -2.47 -17.85 7.56
CA THR A 186 -2.65 -16.51 8.14
C THR A 186 -3.79 -15.72 7.52
N LYS A 187 -4.29 -16.14 6.34
CA LYS A 187 -5.26 -15.42 5.51
C LYS A 187 -4.81 -14.02 5.09
N LYS A 188 -3.54 -13.68 5.26
CA LYS A 188 -2.93 -12.47 4.70
C LYS A 188 -2.83 -12.61 3.18
N VAL A 189 -2.90 -11.48 2.50
CA VAL A 189 -2.94 -11.41 1.03
C VAL A 189 -1.96 -10.38 0.50
N PHE A 190 -1.48 -10.61 -0.73
CA PHE A 190 -0.90 -9.57 -1.56
C PHE A 190 -1.68 -9.47 -2.88
N GLY A 191 -1.56 -8.32 -3.54
CA GLY A 191 -2.13 -8.11 -4.88
C GLY A 191 -1.32 -7.08 -5.64
N ILE A 192 -0.80 -7.47 -6.79
CA ILE A 192 0.12 -6.68 -7.62
C ILE A 192 -0.48 -6.52 -9.00
N ILE A 193 -0.61 -5.28 -9.47
CA ILE A 193 -1.02 -5.02 -10.86
C ILE A 193 0.15 -5.42 -11.77
N VAL A 194 -0.15 -6.27 -12.76
CA VAL A 194 0.81 -6.79 -13.74
C VAL A 194 0.34 -6.49 -15.15
N GLU A 195 1.27 -6.11 -16.02
CA GLU A 195 0.98 -5.86 -17.44
C GLU A 195 1.11 -7.13 -18.29
N ARG A 196 2.09 -7.98 -17.97
CA ARG A 196 2.35 -9.24 -18.65
C ARG A 196 2.09 -10.42 -17.71
N ARG A 197 1.74 -11.57 -18.32
CA ARG A 197 1.42 -12.82 -17.62
C ARG A 197 2.36 -13.94 -18.04
N ASP A 198 3.65 -13.65 -17.93
CA ASP A 198 4.75 -14.54 -18.26
C ASP A 198 5.62 -14.80 -17.02
N ALA A 199 6.44 -15.85 -17.08
CA ALA A 199 7.32 -16.25 -15.98
C ALA A 199 8.29 -15.11 -15.59
N ASP A 200 8.83 -14.39 -16.58
CA ASP A 200 9.73 -13.25 -16.38
C ASP A 200 9.12 -12.13 -15.53
N THR A 201 7.78 -12.01 -15.54
CA THR A 201 7.05 -11.05 -14.71
C THR A 201 6.65 -11.66 -13.37
N PHE A 202 6.14 -12.90 -13.37
CA PHE A 202 5.56 -13.51 -12.18
C PHE A 202 6.60 -13.97 -11.17
N LEU A 203 7.62 -14.71 -11.58
CA LEU A 203 8.57 -15.33 -10.66
C LEU A 203 9.30 -14.31 -9.77
N PRO A 204 9.78 -13.15 -10.28
CA PRO A 204 10.39 -12.14 -9.43
C PRO A 204 9.41 -11.54 -8.41
N ILE A 205 8.15 -11.36 -8.80
CA ILE A 205 7.10 -10.85 -7.88
C ILE A 205 6.83 -11.88 -6.79
N LEU A 206 6.68 -13.16 -7.15
CA LEU A 206 6.45 -14.22 -6.16
C LEU A 206 7.62 -14.33 -5.19
N GLN A 207 8.86 -14.29 -5.67
CA GLN A 207 10.05 -14.34 -4.81
C GLN A 207 10.14 -13.13 -3.85
N GLN A 208 9.64 -11.96 -4.28
CA GLN A 208 9.55 -10.79 -3.40
C GLN A 208 8.40 -10.94 -2.38
N CYS A 209 7.28 -11.54 -2.78
CA CYS A 209 6.03 -11.53 -2.02
C CYS A 209 5.78 -12.77 -1.15
N ILE A 210 6.50 -13.86 -1.37
CA ILE A 210 6.30 -15.16 -0.71
C ILE A 210 7.62 -15.60 -0.09
N ASP A 211 7.56 -16.11 1.13
CA ASP A 211 8.69 -16.72 1.81
C ASP A 211 9.11 -18.02 1.11
N GLY A 212 10.41 -18.22 0.88
CA GLY A 212 10.95 -19.38 0.17
C GLY A 212 10.60 -20.73 0.81
N ASP A 213 10.38 -20.78 2.12
CA ASP A 213 10.05 -22.01 2.84
C ASP A 213 8.56 -22.42 2.68
N SER A 214 7.77 -21.61 2.00
CA SER A 214 6.35 -21.86 1.72
C SER A 214 6.17 -22.93 0.64
N TYR A 215 5.05 -23.65 0.70
CA TYR A 215 4.57 -24.43 -0.43
C TYR A 215 3.65 -23.55 -1.29
N VAL A 216 3.91 -23.43 -2.60
CA VAL A 216 3.11 -22.57 -3.48
C VAL A 216 2.08 -23.40 -4.26
N CYS A 217 0.84 -22.94 -4.30
CA CYS A 217 -0.22 -23.53 -5.12
C CYS A 217 -0.67 -22.55 -6.19
N THR A 218 -0.54 -22.89 -7.48
CA THR A 218 -0.99 -22.03 -8.59
C THR A 218 -1.97 -22.75 -9.50
N TYR A 219 -2.60 -22.03 -10.43
CA TYR A 219 -3.26 -22.65 -11.57
C TYR A 219 -2.23 -23.28 -12.53
N CYS A 220 -2.65 -24.28 -13.33
CA CYS A 220 -1.85 -24.90 -14.38
C CYS A 220 -1.54 -23.89 -15.50
N SER A 221 -0.46 -23.11 -15.34
CA SER A 221 0.05 -22.15 -16.31
C SER A 221 1.57 -22.25 -16.41
N ASN A 222 2.10 -22.19 -17.63
CA ASN A 222 3.54 -22.24 -17.89
C ASN A 222 4.32 -21.11 -17.20
N ALA A 223 3.64 -20.03 -16.82
CA ALA A 223 4.26 -18.91 -16.11
C ALA A 223 4.76 -19.29 -14.69
N TYR A 224 4.35 -20.44 -14.16
CA TYR A 224 4.69 -20.92 -12.82
C TYR A 224 5.58 -22.16 -12.80
N ASN A 225 6.03 -22.65 -13.95
CA ASN A 225 6.72 -23.95 -14.03
C ASN A 225 7.99 -24.04 -13.18
N ASP A 226 8.66 -22.92 -12.90
CA ASP A 226 9.90 -22.91 -12.11
C ASP A 226 9.65 -22.59 -10.62
N CYS A 227 8.39 -22.62 -10.14
CA CYS A 227 8.08 -22.34 -8.74
C CYS A 227 8.69 -23.38 -7.79
N ASP A 228 8.79 -24.63 -8.21
CA ASP A 228 9.43 -25.71 -7.45
C ASP A 228 10.95 -25.50 -7.25
N MET A 229 11.59 -24.71 -8.11
CA MET A 229 12.99 -24.33 -7.98
C MET A 229 13.19 -23.15 -7.01
N ILE A 230 12.14 -22.38 -6.73
CA ILE A 230 12.20 -21.14 -5.94
C ILE A 230 11.67 -21.34 -4.52
N PHE A 231 10.68 -22.23 -4.36
CA PHE A 231 9.96 -22.46 -3.11
C PHE A 231 10.13 -23.90 -2.61
N ASN A 232 9.72 -24.17 -1.37
CA ASN A 232 9.77 -25.49 -0.74
C ASN A 232 8.84 -26.55 -1.39
N GLY A 233 8.13 -26.17 -2.45
CA GLY A 233 7.33 -27.05 -3.28
C GLY A 233 6.31 -26.28 -4.10
N HIS A 234 5.79 -26.92 -5.15
CA HIS A 234 4.80 -26.35 -6.04
C HIS A 234 3.68 -27.35 -6.34
N GLY A 235 2.43 -26.90 -6.21
CA GLY A 235 1.24 -27.67 -6.56
C GLY A 235 0.40 -26.92 -7.58
N ASN A 236 -0.23 -27.67 -8.48
CA ASN A 236 -1.12 -27.12 -9.50
C ASN A 236 -2.58 -27.47 -9.20
N VAL A 237 -3.46 -26.48 -9.31
CA VAL A 237 -4.91 -26.68 -9.25
C VAL A 237 -5.45 -26.73 -10.68
N ASN A 238 -5.99 -27.89 -11.06
CA ASN A 238 -6.66 -28.06 -12.35
C ASN A 238 -8.16 -27.82 -12.21
N HIS A 239 -8.66 -26.69 -12.74
CA HIS A 239 -10.09 -26.37 -12.71
C HIS A 239 -10.92 -27.14 -13.76
N SER A 240 -10.32 -27.91 -14.68
CA SER A 240 -11.08 -28.76 -15.61
C SER A 240 -11.53 -30.09 -14.99
N GLU A 241 -10.88 -30.53 -13.90
CA GLU A 241 -11.12 -31.84 -13.28
C GLU A 241 -12.00 -31.77 -12.02
N ASN A 242 -12.11 -30.60 -11.37
CA ASN A 242 -12.74 -30.45 -10.04
C ASN A 242 -14.04 -29.62 -10.02
N PHE A 243 -14.82 -29.59 -11.12
CA PHE A 243 -16.12 -28.88 -11.15
C PHE A 243 -17.22 -29.50 -10.28
N VAL A 244 -16.97 -30.66 -9.67
CA VAL A 244 -17.89 -31.34 -8.76
C VAL A 244 -17.26 -31.31 -7.37
N ASN A 245 -17.96 -30.75 -6.38
CA ASN A 245 -17.55 -30.83 -4.96
C ASN A 245 -17.30 -32.30 -4.59
N PRO A 246 -16.07 -32.72 -4.27
CA PRO A 246 -15.89 -34.02 -3.64
C PRO A 246 -16.52 -33.97 -2.23
N PRO A 247 -17.22 -35.03 -1.79
CA PRO A 247 -17.65 -35.13 -0.40
C PRO A 247 -16.45 -35.00 0.53
N ARG A 248 -16.68 -34.38 1.69
CA ARG A 248 -15.70 -33.74 2.60
C ARG A 248 -14.59 -34.61 3.20
N GLU A 249 -14.34 -35.83 2.75
CA GLU A 249 -13.50 -36.80 3.45
C GLU A 249 -12.40 -37.45 2.61
N GLU A 250 -11.93 -36.83 1.54
CA GLU A 250 -10.76 -37.35 0.81
C GLU A 250 -9.66 -36.29 0.66
N PRO A 251 -8.38 -36.63 0.96
CA PRO A 251 -7.25 -35.76 0.66
C PRO A 251 -7.15 -35.58 -0.86
N PRO A 252 -6.72 -34.39 -1.35
CA PRO A 252 -6.70 -34.08 -2.76
C PRO A 252 -5.82 -35.10 -3.50
N SER A 253 -6.41 -35.83 -4.43
CA SER A 253 -5.73 -36.72 -5.36
C SER A 253 -4.79 -35.90 -6.24
N GLY A 254 -3.50 -35.99 -5.93
CA GLY A 254 -2.43 -35.36 -6.68
C GLY A 254 -2.26 -35.98 -8.07
N CYS A 255 -1.96 -35.12 -9.04
CA CYS A 255 -1.44 -35.52 -10.35
C CYS A 255 -0.12 -36.27 -10.13
N GLN A 256 -0.01 -37.47 -10.69
CA GLN A 256 1.16 -38.34 -10.56
C GLN A 256 2.40 -37.63 -11.11
N GLN A 257 3.39 -37.37 -10.26
CA GLN A 257 4.78 -37.40 -10.71
C GLN A 257 5.23 -38.86 -10.61
N GLU A 258 5.69 -39.42 -11.72
CA GLU A 258 6.34 -40.72 -11.74
C GLU A 258 7.59 -40.67 -10.86
N ASP A 259 7.61 -41.52 -9.84
CA ASP A 259 8.78 -41.79 -9.01
C ASP A 259 9.93 -42.29 -9.89
N SER A 260 10.98 -41.49 -10.02
CA SER A 260 12.31 -42.00 -10.35
C SER A 260 13.16 -42.04 -9.08
N ILE A 261 12.99 -43.14 -8.35
CA ILE A 261 13.89 -43.57 -7.29
C ILE A 261 15.30 -43.66 -7.87
N THR A 262 16.21 -42.81 -7.40
CA THR A 262 17.63 -43.17 -7.28
C THR A 262 18.09 -42.94 -5.86
N ASN A 263 18.56 -44.04 -5.26
CA ASN A 263 18.99 -44.16 -3.88
C ASN A 263 20.06 -43.11 -3.51
N VAL A 264 19.90 -42.41 -2.39
CA VAL A 264 21.02 -41.84 -1.65
C VAL A 264 20.90 -42.22 -0.18
N SER A 265 21.91 -42.95 0.27
CA SER A 265 22.07 -43.53 1.59
C SER A 265 22.12 -42.49 2.71
N ILE A 266 21.54 -42.86 3.84
CA ILE A 266 21.62 -42.17 5.13
C ILE A 266 23.09 -42.10 5.57
N GLY A 267 23.61 -40.89 5.72
CA GLY A 267 24.92 -40.60 6.31
C GLY A 267 24.76 -39.55 7.41
N THR A 268 24.94 -39.99 8.64
CA THR A 268 25.05 -39.20 9.87
C THR A 268 26.03 -38.03 9.74
N GLY A 269 25.66 -36.83 10.19
CA GLY A 269 26.60 -35.70 10.28
C GLY A 269 25.94 -34.40 10.69
N MET A 270 25.84 -34.19 12.00
CA MET A 270 25.54 -32.92 12.63
C MET A 270 26.77 -32.00 12.50
N GLU A 271 26.63 -30.80 11.95
CA GLU A 271 27.58 -29.71 12.22
C GLU A 271 26.96 -28.33 12.03
N ILE A 272 27.20 -27.48 13.03
CA ILE A 272 26.71 -26.12 13.21
C ILE A 272 27.79 -25.19 12.67
N HIS A 273 27.45 -24.24 11.81
CA HIS A 273 28.33 -23.12 11.51
C HIS A 273 27.62 -21.76 11.61
N GLN A 274 27.99 -21.03 12.66
CA GLN A 274 27.92 -19.57 12.72
C GLN A 274 28.85 -18.97 11.66
N GLN A 275 28.36 -17.98 10.92
CA GLN A 275 29.20 -16.90 10.42
C GLN A 275 28.53 -15.55 10.68
N GLN A 276 29.22 -14.76 11.51
CA GLN A 276 29.05 -13.32 11.64
C GLN A 276 29.64 -12.63 10.40
N GLY A 277 29.05 -11.53 9.95
CA GLY A 277 29.81 -10.54 9.17
C GLY A 277 29.02 -9.63 8.23
N SER A 278 28.93 -8.38 8.65
CA SER A 278 29.17 -7.19 7.82
C SER A 278 28.02 -6.56 7.01
N SER A 279 27.51 -5.47 7.60
CA SER A 279 27.36 -4.13 6.99
C SER A 279 26.68 -4.01 5.62
N ARG A 280 25.46 -3.45 5.63
CA ARG A 280 25.14 -2.28 4.79
C ARG A 280 23.96 -1.52 5.39
N SER A 281 24.27 -0.29 5.76
CA SER A 281 23.38 0.78 6.17
C SER A 281 22.38 1.11 5.06
N GLY A 282 21.09 0.94 5.34
CA GLY A 282 20.00 1.55 4.59
C GLY A 282 19.13 2.31 5.57
N PHE A 283 19.20 3.65 5.54
CA PHE A 283 18.26 4.51 6.24
C PHE A 283 16.90 4.39 5.55
N ILE A 284 15.87 4.00 6.29
CA ILE A 284 14.48 4.25 5.88
C ILE A 284 13.78 4.97 7.03
N LEU A 285 13.17 6.09 6.65
CA LEU A 285 12.49 7.07 7.49
C LEU A 285 11.15 6.48 7.94
N SER A 286 10.99 6.22 9.24
CA SER A 286 9.67 5.99 9.84
C SER A 286 8.92 7.33 9.90
N ILE A 287 7.68 7.36 9.41
CA ILE A 287 6.69 8.41 9.66
C ILE A 287 5.61 7.82 10.56
#